data_AF-A0A2D8FPB0-F1
#
_entry.id   AF-A0A2D8FPB0-F1
#
_cell.length_a   1.000
_cell.length_b   1.000
_cell.length_c   1.000
_cell.angle_alpha   90.00
_cell.angle_beta   90.00
_cell.angle_gamma   90.00
#
_symmetry.space_group_name_H-M   'P 1'
#
loop_
_entity.id
_entity.type
_entity.pdbx_description
1 polymer ?
#
loop_
_entity_poly.entity_id
_entity_poly.type
_entity_poly.pdbx_seq_one_letter_code
_entity_poly.pdbx_strand_id
1 'polypeptide(L)'
;MTRNITLAIDDALLDKVRVLAAMKRTSVNEMVRGFLARLVEEETEHDEATEALLKLARESEGRMGDWRPAREDAYSGEPRFDRWR
;
A
#
# COMPACT_ATOMS: atom_id res chain seq x y z
N MET A 1 -22.49 -9.36 -10.77
CA MET A 1 -23.65 -9.70 -9.92
C MET A 1 -23.65 -8.77 -8.71
N THR A 2 -24.77 -8.14 -8.38
CA THR A 2 -24.87 -7.24 -7.23
C THR A 2 -25.15 -8.04 -5.95
N ARG A 3 -24.45 -7.73 -4.86
CA ARG A 3 -24.65 -8.33 -3.53
C ARG A 3 -24.94 -7.24 -2.51
N ASN A 4 -25.79 -7.52 -1.54
CA ASN A 4 -26.13 -6.61 -0.46
C ASN A 4 -25.27 -6.91 0.78
N ILE A 5 -24.85 -5.85 1.48
CA ILE A 5 -24.12 -5.93 2.74
C ILE A 5 -25.00 -5.29 3.81
N THR A 6 -25.13 -5.93 4.97
CA THR A 6 -25.79 -5.35 6.15
C THR A 6 -24.72 -4.93 7.15
N LEU A 7 -24.77 -3.68 7.61
CA LEU A 7 -23.81 -3.10 8.54
C LEU A 7 -24.55 -2.61 9.78
N ALA A 8 -24.09 -2.99 10.96
CA ALA A 8 -24.54 -2.39 12.21
C ALA A 8 -23.79 -1.06 12.42
N ILE A 9 -24.53 0.02 12.61
CA ILE A 9 -23.99 1.36 12.83
C ILE A 9 -24.88 2.08 13.86
N ASP A 10 -24.30 3.00 14.62
CA ASP A 10 -25.05 3.89 15.51
C ASP A 10 -26.06 4.74 14.72
N ASP A 11 -27.28 4.86 15.24
CA ASP A 11 -28.37 5.57 14.56
C ASP A 11 -28.07 7.06 14.40
N ALA A 12 -27.49 7.71 15.42
CA ALA A 12 -27.14 9.12 15.35
C ALA A 12 -26.02 9.37 14.33
N LEU A 13 -25.10 8.41 14.16
CA LEU A 13 -24.12 8.46 13.09
C LEU A 13 -24.76 8.28 11.71
N LEU A 14 -25.69 7.33 11.55
CA LEU A 14 -26.40 7.11 10.28
C LEU A 14 -27.13 8.37 9.81
N ASP A 15 -27.79 9.08 10.71
CA ASP A 15 -28.49 10.31 10.39
C ASP A 15 -27.55 11.43 9.94
N LYS A 16 -26.42 11.61 10.63
CA LYS A 16 -25.37 12.57 10.21
C LYS A 16 -24.82 12.24 8.83
N VAL A 17 -24.57 10.95 8.57
CA VAL A 17 -24.04 10.49 7.27
C VAL A 17 -25.06 10.70 6.15
N ARG A 18 -26.36 10.52 6.42
CA ARG A 18 -27.43 10.82 5.45
C ARG A 18 -27.47 12.29 5.08
N VAL A 19 -27.39 13.19 6.06
CA VAL A 19 -27.31 14.65 5.81
C VAL A 19 -26.08 14.97 4.97
N LEU A 20 -24.92 14.42 5.33
CA LEU A 20 -23.68 14.62 4.58
C LEU A 20 -23.78 14.11 3.14
N ALA A 21 -24.36 12.93 2.93
CA ALA A 21 -24.56 12.36 1.61
C ALA A 21 -25.47 13.25 0.74
N ALA A 22 -26.56 13.77 1.32
CA ALA A 22 -27.44 14.72 0.64
C ALA A 22 -26.71 16.02 0.25
N MET A 23 -25.91 16.59 1.17
CA MET A 23 -25.08 17.77 0.88
C MET A 23 -24.09 17.51 -0.27
N LYS A 24 -23.52 16.31 -0.33
CA LYS A 24 -22.61 15.86 -1.39
C LYS A 24 -23.32 15.37 -2.66
N ARG A 25 -24.66 15.46 -2.73
CA ARG A 25 -25.48 14.96 -3.85
C ARG A 25 -25.21 13.49 -4.19
N THR A 26 -24.99 12.68 -3.17
CA THR A 26 -24.72 11.24 -3.28
C THR A 26 -25.57 10.44 -2.29
N SER A 27 -25.37 9.13 -2.22
CA SER A 27 -26.02 8.25 -1.24
C SER A 27 -25.00 7.64 -0.29
N VAL A 28 -25.46 7.22 0.89
CA VAL A 28 -24.62 6.48 1.86
C VAL A 28 -24.06 5.21 1.23
N ASN A 29 -24.88 4.50 0.44
CA ASN A 29 -24.45 3.29 -0.26
C ASN A 29 -23.32 3.57 -1.26
N GLU A 30 -23.39 4.68 -1.98
CA GLU A 30 -22.35 5.09 -2.92
C GLU A 30 -21.06 5.49 -2.20
N MET A 31 -21.18 6.20 -1.08
CA MET A 31 -20.03 6.54 -0.23
C MET A 31 -19.33 5.27 0.30
N VAL A 32 -20.10 4.29 0.77
CA VAL A 32 -19.55 3.01 1.26
C VAL A 32 -18.91 2.23 0.11
N ARG A 33 -19.56 2.15 -1.04
CA ARG A 33 -19.00 1.49 -2.23
C ARG A 33 -17.67 2.12 -2.64
N GLY A 34 -17.63 3.44 -2.75
CA GLY A 34 -16.41 4.18 -3.11
C GLY A 34 -15.31 4.09 -2.06
N PHE A 35 -15.66 3.99 -0.77
CA PHE A 35 -14.69 3.75 0.29
C PHE A 35 -14.06 2.36 0.16
N LEU A 36 -14.87 1.31 0.00
CA LEU A 36 -14.39 -0.05 -0.14
C LEU A 36 -13.57 -0.26 -1.42
N ALA A 37 -13.97 0.36 -2.54
CA ALA A 37 -13.22 0.29 -3.79
C ALA A 37 -11.81 0.89 -3.63
N ARG A 38 -11.72 2.08 -3.04
CA ARG A 38 -10.44 2.74 -2.80
C ARG A 38 -9.55 1.93 -1.85
N LEU A 39 -10.12 1.37 -0.79
CA LEU A 39 -9.38 0.53 0.14
C LEU A 39 -8.75 -0.70 -0.57
N VAL A 40 -9.50 -1.33 -1.48
CA VAL A 40 -8.97 -2.45 -2.27
C VAL A 40 -7.91 -1.99 -3.27
N GLU A 41 -8.11 -0.85 -3.94
CA GLU A 41 -7.11 -0.26 -4.85
C GLU A 41 -5.80 0.04 -4.11
N GLU A 42 -5.87 0.68 -2.94
CA GLU A 42 -4.69 1.01 -2.12
C GLU A 42 -3.88 -0.24 -1.73
N GLU A 43 -4.55 -1.32 -1.30
CA GLU A 43 -3.88 -2.58 -0.97
C GLU A 43 -3.32 -3.28 -2.22
N THR A 44 -4.06 -3.26 -3.33
CA THR A 44 -3.63 -3.90 -4.59
C THR A 44 -2.43 -3.16 -5.21
N GLU A 45 -2.45 -1.83 -5.24
CA GLU A 45 -1.33 -1.01 -5.75
C GLU A 45 -0.06 -1.25 -4.93
N HIS A 46 -0.19 -1.35 -3.60
CA HIS A 46 0.94 -1.63 -2.72
C HIS A 46 1.53 -3.02 -2.98
N ASP A 47 0.68 -4.03 -3.19
CA ASP A 47 1.09 -5.38 -3.53
C ASP A 47 1.72 -5.46 -4.93
N GLU A 48 1.14 -4.80 -5.94
CA GLU A 48 1.67 -4.76 -7.30
C GLU A 48 3.03 -4.06 -7.37
N ALA A 49 3.21 -2.93 -6.68
CA ALA A 49 4.48 -2.23 -6.61
C ALA A 49 5.56 -3.10 -5.94
N THR A 50 5.19 -3.81 -4.87
CA THR A 50 6.09 -4.72 -4.15
C THR A 50 6.48 -5.89 -5.04
N GLU A 51 5.52 -6.55 -5.71
CA GLU A 51 5.79 -7.65 -6.62
C GLU A 51 6.60 -7.21 -7.85
N ALA A 52 6.33 -6.03 -8.40
CA ALA A 52 7.11 -5.46 -9.49
C ALA A 52 8.56 -5.23 -9.09
N LEU A 53 8.80 -4.69 -7.87
CA LEU A 53 10.15 -4.51 -7.34
C LEU A 53 10.86 -5.85 -7.13
N LEU A 54 10.19 -6.83 -6.53
CA LEU A 54 10.74 -8.17 -6.30
C LEU A 54 11.05 -8.88 -7.62
N LYS A 55 10.18 -8.73 -8.62
CA LYS A 55 10.41 -9.24 -9.97
C LYS A 55 11.63 -8.57 -10.61
N LEU A 56 11.74 -7.25 -10.54
CA LEU A 56 12.90 -6.51 -11.03
C LEU A 56 14.19 -7.00 -10.35
N ALA A 57 14.18 -7.18 -9.03
CA ALA A 57 15.34 -7.66 -8.29
C ALA A 57 15.76 -9.08 -8.68
N ARG A 58 14.80 -9.96 -9.01
CA ARG A 58 15.05 -11.34 -9.47
C ARG A 58 15.55 -11.42 -10.91
N GLU A 59 14.99 -10.61 -11.80
CA GLU A 59 15.17 -10.73 -13.26
C GLU A 59 16.22 -9.76 -13.82
N SER A 60 16.49 -8.65 -13.14
CA SER A 60 17.46 -7.67 -13.64
C SER A 60 18.88 -8.17 -13.45
N GLU A 61 19.61 -8.30 -14.54
CA GLU A 61 21.07 -8.30 -14.49
C GLU A 61 21.53 -6.90 -14.06
N GLY A 62 22.10 -6.78 -12.85
CA GLY A 62 22.49 -5.51 -12.27
C GLY A 62 23.38 -4.70 -13.23
N ARG A 63 22.94 -3.50 -13.63
CA ARG A 63 23.71 -2.60 -14.50
C ARG A 63 24.75 -1.84 -13.69
N MET A 64 25.81 -2.54 -13.28
CA MET A 64 26.88 -1.99 -12.44
C MET A 64 28.00 -1.32 -13.25
N GLY A 65 27.97 -1.41 -14.59
CA GLY A 65 29.04 -0.90 -15.44
C GLY A 65 30.38 -1.54 -15.10
N ASP A 66 31.45 -0.74 -15.06
CA ASP A 66 32.77 -1.19 -14.65
C ASP A 66 32.94 -1.28 -13.13
N TRP A 67 31.95 -0.82 -12.36
CA TRP A 67 32.03 -0.84 -10.91
C TRP A 67 31.94 -2.27 -10.40
N ARG A 68 32.96 -2.69 -9.66
CA ARG A 68 32.99 -3.96 -8.94
C ARG A 68 33.18 -3.64 -7.47
N PRO A 69 32.23 -4.02 -6.60
CA PRO A 69 32.40 -3.81 -5.17
C PRO A 69 33.61 -4.63 -4.69
N ALA A 70 34.58 -3.97 -4.06
CA ALA A 70 35.60 -4.66 -3.31
C ALA A 70 35.01 -5.07 -1.95
N ARG A 71 35.54 -6.14 -1.35
CA ARG A 71 35.09 -6.56 -0.01
C ARG A 71 35.30 -5.42 0.99
N GLU A 72 36.39 -4.69 0.80
CA GLU A 72 36.84 -3.60 1.66
C GLU A 72 35.84 -2.44 1.66
N ASP A 73 35.11 -2.22 0.56
CA ASP A 73 34.10 -1.16 0.41
C ASP A 73 32.81 -1.47 1.19
N ALA A 74 32.59 -2.73 1.56
CA ALA A 74 31.42 -3.14 2.34
C ALA A 74 31.58 -2.90 3.85
N TYR A 75 32.80 -2.59 4.31
CA TYR A 75 33.05 -2.24 5.70
C TYR A 75 32.69 -0.78 5.95
N SER A 76 31.96 -0.53 7.03
CA SER A 76 31.62 0.83 7.48
C SER A 76 32.84 1.65 7.91
N GLY A 77 33.98 1.00 8.13
CA GLY A 77 35.18 1.57 8.73
C GLY A 77 35.07 1.73 10.24
N GLU A 78 33.91 1.41 10.82
CA GLU A 78 33.65 1.53 12.23
C GLU A 78 33.80 0.16 12.93
N PRO A 79 34.71 0.04 13.92
CA PRO A 79 34.97 -1.23 14.61
C PRO A 79 33.73 -1.90 15.24
N ARG A 80 32.66 -1.14 15.50
CA ARG A 80 31.41 -1.61 16.09
C ARG A 80 30.49 -2.36 15.12
N PHE A 81 30.62 -2.11 13.82
CA PHE A 81 29.74 -2.71 12.80
C PHE A 81 30.47 -3.77 11.95
N ASP A 82 31.79 -3.67 11.82
CA ASP A 82 32.58 -4.51 10.91
C ASP A 82 33.16 -5.77 11.55
N ARG A 83 32.97 -5.95 12.86
CA ARG A 83 33.59 -7.03 13.63
C ARG A 83 32.56 -8.10 14.00
N TRP A 84 32.55 -9.20 13.26
CA TRP A 84 32.16 -10.50 13.82
C TRP A 84 33.37 -11.04 14.57
N ARG A 85 33.28 -11.10 15.90
CA ARG A 85 34.24 -11.81 16.74
C ARG A 85 33.77 -13.24 16.92
#